data_AF-A0A8S9U2L6-F1
#
_entry.id   AF-A0A8S9U2L6-F1
#
_cell.length_a   1.000
_cell.length_b   1.000
_cell.length_c   1.000
_cell.angle_alpha   90.00
_cell.angle_beta   90.00
_cell.angle_gamma   90.00
#
_symmetry.space_group_name_H-M   'P 1'
#
loop_
_entity.id
_entity.type
_entity.pdbx_description
1 polymer ?
#
loop_
_entity_poly.entity_id
_entity_poly.type
_entity_poly.pdbx_seq_one_letter_code
_entity_poly.pdbx_strand_id
1 'polypeptide(L)'
;MHFRRARTFDAVLTTENGVNMWDFSSRNCLSAPSRAASLTDLIGAISCFYKFAKLFYNKATRKFIGAARDFVILYADTASDDAAMVRILTHWINAKFSRFWNRLVTKSLRSALRIRKEFSRNDEALAALKEALPSLKLAPPAGGSHRSGSGDVSSRAPKTSDHRHSSKTKIPSSVIAALLKNDDGRQLCMRYISKAGCTMTECARAHFKPTALTDEAKALITQRWKGLADEFKDL
;
A
#
# COMPACT_ATOMS: atom_id res chain seq x y z
N MET A 1 -6.75 -1.53 37.76
CA MET A 1 -6.00 -1.33 36.49
C MET A 1 -5.30 -2.63 36.15
N HIS A 2 -5.88 -3.46 35.29
CA HIS A 2 -5.24 -4.71 34.85
C HIS A 2 -4.49 -4.46 33.54
N PHE A 3 -3.17 -4.34 33.61
CA PHE A 3 -2.34 -4.28 32.42
C PHE A 3 -2.32 -5.66 31.76
N ARG A 4 -2.86 -5.76 30.55
CA ARG A 4 -2.71 -6.95 29.70
C ARG A 4 -1.59 -6.72 28.69
N ARG A 5 -0.89 -7.78 28.30
CA ARG A 5 0.09 -7.72 27.21
C ARG A 5 -0.59 -7.28 25.92
N ALA A 6 -0.12 -6.18 25.33
CA ALA A 6 -0.57 -5.73 24.02
C ALA A 6 -0.22 -6.77 22.96
N ARG A 7 -1.23 -7.22 22.20
CA ARG A 7 -1.04 -8.12 21.06
C ARG A 7 -0.83 -7.31 19.79
N THR A 8 -0.27 -7.94 18.77
CA THR A 8 -0.10 -7.37 17.43
C THR A 8 -1.40 -6.76 16.88
N PHE A 9 -2.53 -7.41 17.14
CA PHE A 9 -3.86 -6.92 16.78
C PHE A 9 -4.21 -5.58 17.45
N ASP A 10 -3.86 -5.39 18.72
CA ASP A 10 -4.14 -4.16 19.46
C ASP A 10 -3.38 -2.97 18.84
N ALA A 11 -2.16 -3.20 18.35
CA ALA A 11 -1.35 -2.19 17.67
C ALA A 11 -1.90 -1.80 16.28
N VAL A 12 -2.39 -2.77 15.52
CA VAL A 12 -3.04 -2.53 14.21
C VAL A 12 -4.33 -1.72 14.39
N LEU A 13 -5.19 -2.11 15.35
CA LEU A 13 -6.40 -1.36 15.69
C LEU A 13 -6.10 0.08 16.13
N THR A 14 -5.09 0.27 16.97
CA THR A 14 -4.69 1.62 17.42
C THR A 14 -4.30 2.51 16.24
N THR A 15 -3.66 1.93 15.21
CA THR A 15 -3.29 2.67 14.00
C THR A 15 -4.50 3.09 13.17
N GLU A 16 -5.56 2.28 13.14
CA GLU A 16 -6.80 2.62 12.43
C GLU A 16 -7.59 3.74 13.10
N ASN A 17 -7.47 3.86 14.41
CA ASN A 17 -8.12 4.94 15.16
C ASN A 17 -7.48 6.31 14.89
N GLY A 18 -6.41 6.37 14.09
CA GLY A 18 -5.83 7.64 13.65
C GLY A 18 -5.19 8.46 14.76
N VAL A 19 -4.85 7.83 15.88
CA VAL A 19 -4.28 8.53 17.03
C VAL A 19 -2.97 9.19 16.59
N ASN A 20 -2.94 10.52 16.61
CA ASN A 20 -1.71 11.26 16.39
C ASN A 20 -0.81 11.06 17.61
N MET A 21 0.18 10.18 17.47
CA MET A 21 1.13 9.84 18.53
C MET A 21 2.07 11.00 18.92
N TRP A 22 1.91 12.17 18.33
CA TRP A 22 2.76 13.34 18.52
C TRP A 22 1.99 14.63 18.84
N ASP A 23 0.67 14.65 18.64
CA ASP A 23 -0.19 15.75 19.04
C ASP A 23 -1.35 15.20 19.88
N PHE A 24 -1.10 15.19 21.20
CA PHE A 24 -2.07 14.86 22.23
C PHE A 24 -2.91 16.07 22.66
N SER A 25 -2.80 17.20 21.96
CA SER A 25 -3.59 18.37 22.33
C SER A 25 -5.07 18.13 22.08
N SER A 26 -5.92 18.68 22.94
CA SER A 26 -7.37 18.72 22.73
C SER A 26 -7.79 19.50 21.48
N ARG A 27 -6.84 20.19 20.83
CA ARG A 27 -7.02 20.98 19.61
C ARG A 27 -6.71 20.18 18.33
N ASN A 28 -6.26 18.94 18.45
CA ASN A 28 -6.05 18.08 17.30
C ASN A 28 -7.41 17.65 16.72
N CYS A 29 -7.96 18.48 15.84
CA CYS A 29 -9.24 18.26 15.16
C CYS A 29 -9.11 17.45 13.86
N LEU A 30 -7.98 16.77 13.64
CA LEU A 30 -7.82 15.94 12.46
C LEU A 30 -8.82 14.78 12.52
N SER A 31 -9.67 14.68 11.51
CA SER A 31 -10.60 13.56 11.38
C SER A 31 -9.81 12.25 11.29
N ALA A 32 -10.34 11.20 11.91
CA ALA A 32 -9.76 9.87 11.78
C ALA A 32 -9.62 9.51 10.29
N PRO A 33 -8.44 9.03 9.85
CA PRO A 33 -8.24 8.65 8.46
C PRO A 33 -9.17 7.48 8.13
N SER A 34 -9.71 7.47 6.92
CA SER A 34 -10.52 6.35 6.44
C SER A 34 -9.69 5.06 6.47
N ARG A 35 -10.29 3.97 6.99
CA ARG A 35 -9.65 2.65 6.99
C ARG A 35 -9.34 2.22 5.55
N ALA A 36 -8.09 1.81 5.30
CA ALA A 36 -7.72 1.25 4.00
C ALA A 36 -8.45 -0.09 3.78
N ALA A 37 -9.23 -0.18 2.69
CA ALA A 37 -10.01 -1.37 2.35
C ALA A 37 -9.31 -2.22 1.28
N SER A 38 -8.49 -1.59 0.45
CA SER A 38 -7.78 -2.22 -0.66
C SER A 38 -6.32 -1.76 -0.78
N LEU A 39 -5.53 -2.55 -1.50
CA LEU A 39 -4.17 -2.13 -1.90
C LEU A 39 -4.20 -0.87 -2.78
N THR A 40 -5.29 -0.63 -3.52
CA THR A 40 -5.45 0.58 -4.34
C THR A 40 -5.55 1.83 -3.48
N ASP A 41 -6.28 1.77 -2.36
CA ASP A 41 -6.40 2.90 -1.42
C ASP A 41 -5.03 3.27 -0.86
N LEU A 42 -4.24 2.24 -0.48
CA LEU A 42 -2.91 2.43 0.06
C LEU A 42 -1.94 3.01 -0.98
N ILE A 43 -1.96 2.53 -2.22
CA ILE A 43 -1.20 3.11 -3.34
C ILE A 43 -1.60 4.56 -3.58
N GLY A 44 -2.90 4.85 -3.57
CA GLY A 44 -3.44 6.20 -3.76
C GLY A 44 -2.93 7.15 -2.68
N ALA A 45 -3.11 6.78 -1.41
CA ALA A 45 -2.68 7.57 -0.26
C ALA A 45 -1.18 7.86 -0.29
N ILE A 46 -0.34 6.84 -0.47
CA ILE A 46 1.12 7.02 -0.47
C ILE A 46 1.62 7.76 -1.71
N SER A 47 0.92 7.64 -2.85
CA SER A 47 1.23 8.40 -4.05
C SER A 47 0.87 9.88 -3.91
N CYS A 48 -0.27 10.19 -3.29
CA CYS A 48 -0.64 11.56 -2.93
C CYS A 48 0.38 12.16 -1.96
N PHE A 49 0.79 11.42 -0.94
CA PHE A 49 1.81 11.87 -0.01
C PHE A 49 3.18 12.09 -0.68
N TYR A 50 3.59 11.22 -1.61
CA TYR A 50 4.81 11.43 -2.39
C TYR A 50 4.73 12.70 -3.25
N LYS A 51 3.57 12.99 -3.87
CA LYS A 51 3.37 14.25 -4.60
C LYS A 51 3.52 15.47 -3.68
N PHE A 52 2.90 15.44 -2.51
CA PHE A 52 3.09 16.47 -1.49
C PHE A 52 4.57 16.62 -1.10
N ALA A 53 5.27 15.50 -0.88
CA ALA A 53 6.68 15.50 -0.54
C ALA A 53 7.56 16.14 -1.60
N LYS A 54 7.21 16.03 -2.89
CA LYS A 54 7.93 16.71 -3.99
C LYS A 54 7.95 18.22 -3.84
N LEU A 55 6.91 18.80 -3.25
CA LEU A 55 6.75 20.24 -3.06
C LEU A 55 7.39 20.73 -1.76
N PHE A 56 7.23 19.99 -0.65
CA PHE A 56 7.53 20.52 0.69
C PHE A 56 8.76 19.91 1.38
N TYR A 57 9.28 18.77 0.91
CA TYR A 57 10.38 18.08 1.59
C TYR A 57 11.68 18.07 0.79
N ASN A 58 12.79 17.99 1.51
CA ASN A 58 14.13 17.88 0.94
C ASN A 58 14.31 16.56 0.15
N LYS A 59 15.32 16.52 -0.75
CA LYS A 59 15.60 15.38 -1.65
C LYS A 59 15.75 14.05 -0.92
N ALA A 60 16.32 14.05 0.28
CA ALA A 60 16.53 12.84 1.07
C ALA A 60 15.21 12.28 1.63
N THR A 61 14.39 13.11 2.26
CA THR A 61 13.06 12.72 2.76
C THR A 61 12.16 12.27 1.61
N ARG A 62 12.21 12.95 0.46
CA ARG A 62 11.50 12.51 -0.75
C ARG A 62 11.90 11.11 -1.20
N LYS A 63 13.21 10.80 -1.20
CA LYS A 63 13.70 9.44 -1.55
C LYS A 63 13.23 8.37 -0.57
N PHE A 64 13.07 8.71 0.71
CA PHE A 64 12.51 7.79 1.71
C PHE A 64 11.03 7.49 1.41
N ILE A 65 10.22 8.53 1.20
CA ILE A 65 8.79 8.40 0.88
C ILE A 65 8.59 7.67 -0.45
N GLY A 66 9.42 7.98 -1.46
CA GLY A 66 9.43 7.31 -2.75
C GLY A 66 9.68 5.81 -2.63
N ALA A 67 10.66 5.39 -1.83
CA ALA A 67 10.92 3.97 -1.62
C ALA A 67 9.74 3.24 -0.96
N ALA A 68 9.04 3.89 -0.01
CA ALA A 68 7.83 3.33 0.59
C ALA A 68 6.73 3.16 -0.46
N ARG A 69 6.51 4.18 -1.31
CA ARG A 69 5.56 4.13 -2.42
C ARG A 69 5.89 3.00 -3.40
N ASP A 70 7.14 2.92 -3.85
CA ASP A 70 7.59 1.93 -4.82
C ASP A 70 7.43 0.51 -4.26
N PHE A 71 7.72 0.33 -2.97
CA PHE A 71 7.48 -0.93 -2.28
C PHE A 71 6.00 -1.32 -2.29
N VAL A 72 5.07 -0.41 -1.96
CA VAL A 72 3.62 -0.71 -1.96
C VAL A 72 3.12 -1.08 -3.34
N ILE A 73 3.54 -0.34 -4.37
CA ILE A 73 3.18 -0.64 -5.77
C ILE A 73 3.69 -2.03 -6.15
N LEU A 74 4.96 -2.31 -5.89
CA LEU A 74 5.55 -3.61 -6.18
C LEU A 74 4.86 -4.72 -5.39
N TYR A 75 4.53 -4.47 -4.12
CA TYR A 75 3.81 -5.41 -3.25
C TYR A 75 2.46 -5.79 -3.84
N ALA A 76 1.68 -4.79 -4.26
CA ALA A 76 0.35 -4.98 -4.79
C ALA A 76 0.31 -5.76 -6.11
N ASP A 77 1.36 -5.66 -6.93
CA ASP A 77 1.45 -6.42 -8.18
C ASP A 77 1.47 -7.95 -7.96
N THR A 78 1.93 -8.42 -6.78
CA THR A 78 2.06 -9.86 -6.48
C THR A 78 1.13 -10.36 -5.38
N ALA A 79 0.52 -9.47 -4.59
CA ALA A 79 -0.29 -9.84 -3.43
C ALA A 79 -1.76 -10.03 -3.81
N SER A 80 -2.50 -10.82 -3.02
CA SER A 80 -3.97 -10.76 -3.03
C SER A 80 -4.44 -9.48 -2.38
N ASP A 81 -5.54 -8.95 -2.90
CA ASP A 81 -6.29 -7.88 -2.24
C ASP A 81 -7.07 -8.49 -1.06
N ASP A 82 -6.38 -8.66 0.06
CA ASP A 82 -6.92 -9.13 1.34
C ASP A 82 -6.98 -7.93 2.29
N ALA A 83 -8.19 -7.51 2.66
CA ALA A 83 -8.41 -6.36 3.54
C ALA A 83 -7.65 -6.48 4.88
N ALA A 84 -7.50 -7.68 5.43
CA ALA A 84 -6.72 -7.89 6.65
C ALA A 84 -5.23 -7.64 6.42
N MET A 85 -4.70 -8.09 5.27
CA MET A 85 -3.31 -7.82 4.89
C MET A 85 -3.09 -6.34 4.59
N VAL A 86 -4.04 -5.66 3.96
CA VAL A 86 -3.98 -4.21 3.73
C VAL A 86 -3.82 -3.46 5.04
N ARG A 87 -4.62 -3.81 6.07
CA ARG A 87 -4.53 -3.22 7.41
C ARG A 87 -3.16 -3.44 8.06
N ILE A 88 -2.63 -4.66 7.97
CA ILE A 88 -1.28 -4.98 8.46
C ILE A 88 -0.22 -4.17 7.72
N LEU A 89 -0.33 -4.07 6.40
CA LEU A 89 0.64 -3.36 5.57
C LEU A 89 0.63 -1.86 5.89
N THR A 90 -0.55 -1.27 6.05
CA THR A 90 -0.72 0.12 6.50
C THR A 90 -0.06 0.35 7.86
N HIS A 91 -0.30 -0.53 8.83
CA HIS A 91 0.33 -0.45 10.15
C HIS A 91 1.87 -0.52 10.06
N TRP A 92 2.39 -1.49 9.32
CA TRP A 92 3.83 -1.66 9.16
C TRP A 92 4.49 -0.45 8.50
N ILE A 93 3.88 0.13 7.46
CA ILE A 93 4.36 1.36 6.82
C ILE A 93 4.39 2.49 7.85
N ASN A 94 3.31 2.72 8.60
CA ASN A 94 3.26 3.75 9.63
C ASN A 94 4.34 3.55 10.70
N ALA A 95 4.65 2.30 11.08
CA ALA A 95 5.75 1.99 11.98
C ALA A 95 7.13 2.36 11.39
N LYS A 96 7.37 2.10 10.10
CA LYS A 96 8.60 2.54 9.41
C LYS A 96 8.70 4.07 9.36
N PHE A 97 7.60 4.76 9.08
CA PHE A 97 7.54 6.23 9.09
C PHE A 97 7.82 6.81 10.47
N SER A 98 7.23 6.23 11.51
CA SER A 98 7.46 6.64 12.91
C SER A 98 8.90 6.43 13.33
N ARG A 99 9.52 5.30 12.94
CA ARG A 99 10.95 5.05 13.17
C ARG A 99 11.83 6.04 12.40
N PHE A 100 11.47 6.40 11.18
CA PHE A 100 12.21 7.38 10.39
C PHE A 100 12.19 8.74 11.08
N TRP A 101 11.02 9.20 11.49
CA TRP A 101 10.85 10.44 12.25
C TRP A 101 11.59 10.43 13.57
N ASN A 102 11.46 9.37 14.37
CA ASN A 102 12.16 9.25 15.65
C ASN A 102 13.69 9.33 15.45
N ARG A 103 14.25 8.65 14.45
CA ARG A 103 15.69 8.74 14.13
C ARG A 103 16.10 10.09 13.58
N LEU A 104 15.20 10.79 12.88
CA LEU A 104 15.45 12.13 12.37
C LEU A 104 15.59 13.12 13.53
N VAL A 105 14.73 13.01 14.55
CA VAL A 105 14.72 13.88 15.74
C VAL A 105 15.87 13.54 16.70
N THR A 106 16.10 12.25 16.99
CA THR A 106 17.03 11.83 18.05
C THR A 106 18.47 11.62 17.58
N LYS A 107 18.70 11.47 16.27
CA LYS A 107 20.02 11.13 15.71
C LYS A 107 20.38 12.06 14.57
N SER A 108 20.14 11.62 13.34
CA SER A 108 20.51 12.37 12.14
C SER A 108 19.72 11.89 10.94
N LEU A 109 19.60 12.76 9.95
CA LEU A 109 18.99 12.43 8.66
C LEU A 109 19.66 11.20 8.01
N ARG A 110 21.00 11.10 8.08
CA ARG A 110 21.74 9.94 7.55
C ARG A 110 21.33 8.63 8.25
N SER A 111 21.13 8.66 9.57
CA SER A 111 20.67 7.49 10.35
C SER A 111 19.23 7.12 10.02
N ALA A 112 18.35 8.13 9.87
CA ALA A 112 16.95 7.94 9.51
C ALA A 112 16.80 7.30 8.12
N LEU A 113 17.58 7.76 7.13
CA LEU A 113 17.55 7.24 5.76
C LEU A 113 17.92 5.75 5.64
N ARG A 114 18.55 5.14 6.65
CA ARG A 114 18.82 3.69 6.66
C ARG A 114 17.53 2.87 6.63
N ILE A 115 16.44 3.38 7.23
CA ILE A 115 15.15 2.70 7.28
C ILE A 115 14.58 2.49 5.88
N ARG A 116 14.95 3.32 4.91
CA ARG A 116 14.59 3.14 3.50
C ARG A 116 14.93 1.75 2.97
N LYS A 117 16.04 1.16 3.42
CA LYS A 117 16.49 -0.17 2.97
C LYS A 117 15.66 -1.31 3.59
N GLU A 118 14.89 -1.01 4.63
CA GLU A 118 14.01 -1.97 5.31
C GLU A 118 12.67 -2.16 4.56
N PHE A 119 12.40 -1.39 3.51
CA PHE A 119 11.24 -1.62 2.64
C PHE A 119 11.45 -2.87 1.79
N SER A 120 11.20 -4.03 2.37
CA SER A 120 11.40 -5.35 1.77
C SER A 120 10.29 -6.31 2.16
N ARG A 121 9.97 -7.25 1.26
CA ARG A 121 9.02 -8.34 1.55
C ARG A 121 9.55 -9.29 2.63
N ASN A 122 10.88 -9.37 2.76
CA ASN A 122 11.61 -10.22 3.70
C ASN A 122 11.92 -9.49 5.01
N ASP A 123 11.28 -8.34 5.26
CA ASP A 123 11.40 -7.66 6.55
C ASP A 123 10.80 -8.54 7.65
N GLU A 124 11.59 -8.85 8.67
CA GLU A 124 11.20 -9.75 9.77
C GLU A 124 9.96 -9.23 10.51
N ALA A 125 9.83 -7.91 10.71
CA ALA A 125 8.66 -7.35 11.36
C ALA A 125 7.40 -7.50 10.50
N LEU A 126 7.53 -7.38 9.17
CA LEU A 126 6.43 -7.68 8.25
C LEU A 126 6.08 -9.17 8.23
N ALA A 127 7.07 -10.06 8.31
CA ALA A 127 6.86 -11.50 8.38
C ALA A 127 6.11 -11.89 9.66
N ALA A 128 6.56 -11.43 10.82
CA ALA A 128 5.90 -11.66 12.11
C ALA A 128 4.46 -11.11 12.13
N LEU A 129 4.23 -9.96 11.50
CA LEU A 129 2.88 -9.42 11.33
C LEU A 129 1.99 -10.34 10.48
N LYS A 130 2.51 -10.89 9.38
CA LYS A 130 1.77 -11.82 8.51
C LYS A 130 1.43 -13.13 9.22
N GLU A 131 2.34 -13.65 10.04
CA GLU A 131 2.08 -14.85 10.85
C GLU A 131 0.95 -14.62 11.86
N ALA A 132 0.78 -13.38 12.33
CA ALA A 132 -0.33 -13.00 13.20
C ALA A 132 -1.67 -12.78 12.45
N LEU A 133 -1.68 -12.78 11.10
CA LEU A 133 -2.87 -12.52 10.28
C LEU A 133 -4.07 -13.45 10.57
N PRO A 134 -3.91 -14.77 10.81
CA PRO A 134 -5.05 -15.64 11.12
C PRO A 134 -5.79 -15.19 12.39
N SER A 135 -5.06 -14.71 13.40
CA SER A 135 -5.66 -14.16 14.63
C SER A 135 -6.42 -12.84 14.40
N LEU A 136 -6.05 -12.09 13.36
CA LEU A 136 -6.73 -10.86 12.95
C LEU A 136 -8.06 -11.16 12.22
N LYS A 137 -8.13 -12.26 11.47
CA LYS A 137 -9.35 -12.66 10.74
C LYS A 137 -10.45 -13.22 11.65
N LEU A 138 -10.07 -13.79 12.79
CA LEU A 138 -10.99 -14.36 13.78
C LEU A 138 -11.52 -13.35 14.80
N ALA A 139 -10.98 -12.13 14.82
CA ALA A 139 -11.43 -11.10 15.74
C ALA A 139 -12.72 -10.45 15.21
N PRO A 140 -13.80 -10.38 16.02
CA PRO A 140 -15.01 -9.68 15.60
C PRO A 140 -14.69 -8.21 15.32
N PRO A 141 -15.36 -7.58 14.33
CA PRO A 141 -15.20 -6.17 14.08
C PRO A 141 -15.54 -5.42 15.37
N ALA A 142 -14.58 -4.66 15.90
CA ALA A 142 -14.78 -3.80 17.06
C ALA A 142 -15.72 -2.65 16.65
N GLY A 143 -17.01 -2.96 16.58
CA GLY A 143 -18.13 -2.05 16.49
C GLY A 143 -19.00 -2.28 17.72
N GLY A 144 -18.46 -1.95 18.89
CA GLY A 144 -19.18 -2.00 20.17
C GLY A 144 -19.03 -0.66 20.85
N SER A 145 -19.80 0.33 20.39
CA SER A 145 -19.99 1.59 21.10
C SER A 145 -20.67 1.28 22.44
N HIS A 146 -19.93 1.37 23.54
CA HIS A 146 -20.55 1.55 24.85
C HIS A 146 -21.16 2.96 24.89
N ARG A 147 -22.42 3.07 24.50
CA ARG A 147 -23.30 4.17 24.89
C ARG A 147 -24.58 3.59 25.48
N SER A 148 -24.65 3.64 26.80
CA SER A 148 -25.89 3.58 27.54
C SER A 148 -26.75 4.81 27.20
N GLY A 149 -28.05 4.63 26.98
CA GLY A 149 -29.04 5.72 27.03
C GLY A 149 -30.02 5.80 25.86
N SER A 150 -31.18 5.16 26.07
CA SER A 150 -32.56 5.49 25.63
C SER A 150 -32.89 5.84 24.17
N GLY A 151 -33.75 4.97 23.60
CA GLY A 151 -35.00 5.31 22.89
C GLY A 151 -34.93 6.15 21.61
N ASP A 152 -35.18 5.54 20.45
CA ASP A 152 -36.53 5.46 19.83
C ASP A 152 -36.42 4.96 18.38
N VAL A 153 -37.48 4.32 17.92
CA VAL A 153 -37.67 3.59 16.67
C VAL A 153 -37.81 4.55 15.49
N SER A 154 -37.01 4.39 14.42
CA SER A 154 -37.54 4.56 13.06
C SER A 154 -36.68 3.92 11.99
N SER A 155 -37.34 3.06 11.22
CA SER A 155 -36.88 2.21 10.15
C SER A 155 -36.55 3.02 8.88
N ARG A 156 -35.35 2.84 8.30
CA ARG A 156 -35.15 3.07 6.86
C ARG A 156 -34.03 2.18 6.29
N ALA A 157 -34.43 1.36 5.32
CA ALA A 157 -33.64 0.34 4.66
C ALA A 157 -32.38 0.89 3.94
N PRO A 158 -31.28 0.13 3.86
CA PRO A 158 -30.13 0.50 3.07
C PRO A 158 -30.34 0.16 1.60
N LYS A 159 -30.16 1.16 0.72
CA LYS A 159 -30.06 0.98 -0.73
C LYS A 159 -28.79 0.21 -1.05
N THR A 160 -28.96 -0.91 -1.72
CA THR A 160 -27.89 -1.73 -2.31
C THR A 160 -27.26 -0.96 -3.48
N SER A 161 -26.04 -0.44 -3.31
CA SER A 161 -25.23 0.01 -4.43
C SER A 161 -24.34 -1.14 -4.89
N ASP A 162 -24.73 -1.77 -6.00
CA ASP A 162 -23.93 -2.73 -6.76
C ASP A 162 -22.65 -2.06 -7.28
N HIS A 163 -21.60 -2.07 -6.46
CA HIS A 163 -20.25 -1.87 -6.98
C HIS A 163 -19.74 -3.21 -7.49
N ARG A 164 -19.93 -3.44 -8.80
CA ARG A 164 -19.23 -4.48 -9.57
C ARG A 164 -17.72 -4.28 -9.44
N HIS A 165 -17.12 -4.90 -8.43
CA HIS A 165 -15.69 -5.08 -8.34
C HIS A 165 -15.28 -6.12 -9.41
N SER A 166 -14.86 -5.62 -10.58
CA SER A 166 -14.11 -6.42 -11.55
C SER A 166 -12.83 -6.90 -10.86
N SER A 167 -12.80 -8.16 -10.46
CA SER A 167 -11.66 -8.85 -9.88
C SER A 167 -10.47 -8.78 -10.83
N LYS A 168 -9.48 -7.94 -10.51
CA LYS A 168 -8.21 -7.90 -11.26
C LYS A 168 -7.38 -9.13 -10.86
N THR A 169 -7.59 -10.23 -11.56
CA THR A 169 -6.81 -11.49 -11.48
C THR A 169 -5.32 -11.23 -11.40
N LYS A 170 -4.65 -11.74 -10.36
CA LYS A 170 -3.21 -11.57 -10.04
C LYS A 170 -2.30 -11.78 -11.26
N ILE A 171 -1.18 -11.06 -11.32
CA ILE A 171 -0.11 -11.32 -12.30
C ILE A 171 0.61 -12.60 -11.86
N PRO A 172 0.69 -13.65 -12.70
CA PRO A 172 1.44 -14.85 -12.38
C PRO A 172 2.92 -14.53 -12.11
N SER A 173 3.51 -15.19 -11.11
CA SER A 173 4.92 -15.03 -10.73
C SER A 173 5.87 -15.37 -11.89
N SER A 174 5.49 -16.33 -12.74
CA SER A 174 6.20 -16.73 -13.95
C SER A 174 6.40 -15.54 -14.89
N VAL A 175 5.33 -14.79 -15.14
CA VAL A 175 5.33 -13.60 -15.99
C VAL A 175 6.28 -12.55 -15.44
N ILE A 176 6.25 -12.28 -14.12
CA ILE A 176 7.12 -11.28 -13.50
C ILE A 176 8.60 -11.68 -13.59
N ALA A 177 8.92 -12.95 -13.39
CA ALA A 177 10.29 -13.45 -13.53
C ALA A 177 10.79 -13.38 -14.98
N ALA A 178 9.90 -13.60 -15.94
CA ALA A 178 10.19 -13.53 -17.37
C ALA A 178 10.26 -12.10 -17.94
N LEU A 179 9.87 -11.07 -17.18
CA LEU A 179 9.95 -9.68 -17.65
C LEU A 179 11.41 -9.25 -17.80
N LEU A 180 11.73 -8.78 -19.00
CA LEU A 180 13.01 -8.16 -19.34
C LEU A 180 13.32 -7.01 -18.39
N LYS A 181 14.59 -6.92 -18.01
CA LYS A 181 15.16 -5.81 -17.25
C LYS A 181 15.93 -4.91 -18.22
N ASN A 182 15.86 -3.60 -18.01
CA ASN A 182 16.74 -2.67 -18.70
C ASN A 182 18.16 -2.72 -18.10
N ASP A 183 19.09 -1.95 -18.66
CA ASP A 183 20.48 -1.89 -18.20
C ASP A 183 20.60 -1.43 -16.72
N ASP A 184 19.62 -0.66 -16.22
CA ASP A 184 19.54 -0.26 -14.81
C ASP A 184 18.99 -1.36 -13.87
N GLY A 185 18.65 -2.54 -14.40
CA GLY A 185 18.05 -3.65 -13.66
C GLY A 185 16.57 -3.50 -13.34
N ARG A 186 15.88 -2.46 -13.86
CA ARG A 186 14.44 -2.25 -13.69
C ARG A 186 13.64 -3.09 -14.68
N GLN A 187 12.61 -3.77 -14.18
CA GLN A 187 11.71 -4.58 -15.00
C GLN A 187 10.83 -3.74 -15.91
N LEU A 188 10.46 -4.30 -17.07
CA LEU A 188 9.57 -3.69 -18.04
C LEU A 188 8.20 -3.30 -17.44
N CYS A 189 7.76 -2.10 -17.78
CA CYS A 189 6.42 -1.61 -17.49
C CYS A 189 5.43 -2.18 -18.52
N MET A 190 4.69 -3.24 -18.15
CA MET A 190 3.66 -3.81 -19.04
C MET A 190 2.55 -2.81 -19.42
N ARG A 191 2.30 -1.83 -18.54
CA ARG A 191 1.32 -0.76 -18.81
C ARG A 191 1.84 0.25 -19.84
N TYR A 192 3.16 0.44 -19.93
CA TYR A 192 3.79 1.31 -20.92
C TYR A 192 3.59 0.76 -22.33
N ILE A 193 3.82 -0.55 -22.53
CA ILE A 193 3.66 -1.19 -23.84
C ILE A 193 2.20 -1.53 -24.23
N SER A 194 1.25 -1.19 -23.37
CA SER A 194 -0.17 -1.48 -23.57
C SER A 194 -0.94 -0.28 -24.15
N LYS A 195 -2.09 -0.53 -24.76
CA LYS A 195 -3.02 0.53 -25.20
C LYS A 195 -3.47 1.45 -24.08
N ALA A 196 -3.47 0.98 -22.83
CA ALA A 196 -3.83 1.80 -21.69
C ALA A 196 -2.80 2.90 -21.38
N GLY A 197 -1.54 2.71 -21.80
CA GLY A 197 -0.44 3.62 -21.56
C GLY A 197 -0.04 3.78 -20.08
N CYS A 198 1.22 4.12 -19.84
CA CYS A 198 1.69 4.49 -18.51
C CYS A 198 1.74 6.02 -18.38
N THR A 199 0.91 6.60 -17.52
CA THR A 199 0.85 8.05 -17.27
C THR A 199 1.86 8.54 -16.22
N MET A 200 2.74 7.66 -15.75
CA MET A 200 3.68 7.98 -14.68
C MET A 200 4.98 8.54 -15.25
N THR A 201 5.27 9.81 -14.95
CA THR A 201 6.52 10.49 -15.35
C THR A 201 7.76 9.88 -14.71
N GLU A 202 7.66 9.42 -13.46
CA GLU A 202 8.66 8.62 -12.76
C GLU A 202 8.07 7.23 -12.47
N CYS A 203 8.10 6.34 -13.47
CA CYS A 203 7.66 4.97 -13.30
C CYS A 203 8.74 4.13 -12.60
N ALA A 204 8.33 3.33 -11.62
CA ALA A 204 9.22 2.40 -10.91
C ALA A 204 9.72 1.27 -11.84
N ARG A 205 8.97 0.99 -12.91
CA ARG A 205 9.31 0.05 -13.98
C ARG A 205 9.90 0.80 -15.17
N ALA A 206 10.79 0.16 -15.91
CA ALA A 206 11.43 0.76 -17.06
C ALA A 206 10.46 0.87 -18.24
N HIS A 207 10.56 1.99 -18.97
CA HIS A 207 9.84 2.25 -20.21
C HIS A 207 10.83 2.06 -21.35
N PHE A 208 10.75 0.91 -22.03
CA PHE A 208 11.58 0.59 -23.18
C PHE A 208 10.82 -0.39 -24.07
N LYS A 209 11.22 -0.49 -25.35
CA LYS A 209 10.72 -1.52 -26.27
C LYS A 209 11.54 -2.80 -26.05
N PRO A 210 10.96 -3.89 -25.52
CA PRO A 210 11.67 -5.16 -25.40
C PRO A 210 11.91 -5.77 -26.79
N THR A 211 12.86 -6.71 -26.89
CA THR A 211 13.12 -7.46 -28.13
C THR A 211 12.08 -8.56 -28.41
N ALA A 212 11.50 -9.13 -27.35
CA ALA A 212 10.42 -10.11 -27.44
C ALA A 212 9.60 -10.12 -26.15
N LEU A 213 8.35 -10.58 -26.21
CA LEU A 213 7.50 -10.78 -25.03
C LEU A 213 7.00 -12.23 -24.98
N THR A 214 6.90 -12.82 -23.80
CA THR A 214 6.30 -14.16 -23.65
C THR A 214 4.80 -14.13 -23.92
N ASP A 215 4.24 -15.23 -24.45
CA ASP A 215 2.81 -15.32 -24.75
C ASP A 215 1.93 -15.11 -23.51
N GLU A 216 2.39 -15.58 -22.33
CA GLU A 216 1.73 -15.34 -21.05
C GLU A 216 1.65 -13.84 -20.71
N ALA A 217 2.71 -13.08 -20.98
CA ALA A 217 2.74 -11.64 -20.75
C ALA A 217 1.83 -10.90 -21.75
N LYS A 218 1.78 -11.34 -23.02
CA LYS A 218 0.87 -10.77 -24.04
C LYS A 218 -0.58 -11.00 -23.67
N ALA A 219 -0.93 -12.22 -23.25
CA ALA A 219 -2.28 -12.57 -22.80
C ALA A 219 -2.72 -11.71 -21.61
N LEU A 220 -1.82 -11.51 -20.63
CA LEU A 220 -2.10 -10.67 -19.47
C LEU A 220 -2.29 -9.19 -19.85
N ILE A 221 -1.49 -8.67 -20.79
CA ILE A 221 -1.63 -7.29 -21.29
C ILE A 221 -2.96 -7.10 -22.01
N THR A 222 -3.36 -8.08 -22.82
CA THR A 222 -4.68 -8.10 -23.46
C THR A 222 -5.80 -8.09 -22.43
N GLN A 223 -5.72 -8.97 -21.43
CA GLN A 223 -6.74 -9.07 -20.38
C GLN A 223 -6.86 -7.80 -19.54
N ARG A 224 -5.75 -7.18 -19.13
CA ARG A 224 -5.75 -6.09 -18.13
C ARG A 224 -5.68 -4.69 -18.73
N TRP A 225 -5.07 -4.53 -19.90
CA TRP A 225 -4.74 -3.22 -20.46
C TRP A 225 -5.11 -3.06 -21.94
N LYS A 226 -6.10 -3.84 -22.41
CA LYS A 226 -6.68 -3.76 -23.75
C LYS A 226 -5.71 -4.10 -24.89
N GLY A 227 -4.65 -4.85 -24.59
CA GLY A 227 -3.67 -5.32 -25.57
C GLY A 227 -2.50 -4.37 -25.77
N LEU A 228 -1.58 -4.75 -26.65
CA LEU A 228 -0.40 -3.96 -26.99
C LEU A 228 -0.77 -2.69 -27.75
N ALA A 229 -0.04 -1.60 -27.49
CA ALA A 229 -0.18 -0.38 -28.28
C ALA A 229 0.30 -0.60 -29.72
N ASP A 230 -0.14 0.25 -30.66
CA ASP A 230 0.12 0.04 -32.08
C ASP A 230 1.63 0.02 -32.41
N GLU A 231 2.43 0.78 -31.67
CA GLU A 231 3.90 0.85 -31.75
C GLU A 231 4.64 -0.42 -31.25
N PHE A 232 3.90 -1.34 -30.62
CA PHE A 232 4.39 -2.58 -30.00
C PHE A 232 3.68 -3.83 -30.54
N LYS A 233 2.91 -3.74 -31.63
CA LYS A 233 2.19 -4.89 -32.22
C LYS A 233 3.11 -5.97 -32.80
N ASP A 234 4.35 -5.61 -33.07
CA ASP A 234 5.41 -6.47 -33.60
C ASP A 234 6.08 -7.33 -32.52
N LEU A 235 5.77 -7.11 -31.24
CA LEU A 235 6.32 -7.86 -30.09
C LEU A 235 5.69 -9.22 -29.87
#